data_AF-A0A8B6E476-F1
#
_entry.id   AF-A0A8B6E476-F1
#
_cell.length_a   1.000
_cell.length_b   1.000
_cell.length_c   1.000
_cell.angle_alpha   90.00
_cell.angle_beta   90.00
_cell.angle_gamma   90.00
#
_symmetry.space_group_name_H-M   'P 1'
#
loop_
_entity.id
_entity.type
_entity.pdbx_description
1 polymer ?
#
loop_
_entity_poly.entity_id
_entity_poly.type
_entity_poly.pdbx_seq_one_letter_code
_entity_poly.pdbx_strand_id
1 'polypeptide(L)'
;MDEKRIAVIGAGIMGISALRRLSENKKFLLTCFERNYDLGGLWLYTDQTDNDVYGRKINSAMYSNLQTNRPKQLMQLEGFPMDEDCPTFPTQRMF
;
A
#
# COMPACT_ATOMS: atom_id res chain seq x y z
N MET A 1 -4.58 -7.46 31.71
CA MET A 1 -5.06 -8.06 30.45
C MET A 1 -3.86 -8.20 29.56
N ASP A 2 -3.53 -9.43 29.18
CA ASP A 2 -2.35 -9.73 28.37
C ASP A 2 -2.41 -9.04 27.00
N GLU A 3 -1.25 -8.63 26.52
CA GLU A 3 -1.07 -7.98 25.22
C GLU A 3 -1.51 -8.92 24.09
N LYS A 4 -2.41 -8.45 23.22
CA LYS A 4 -2.88 -9.25 22.07
C LYS A 4 -1.96 -9.04 20.88
N ARG A 5 -1.38 -10.12 20.37
CA ARG A 5 -0.52 -10.11 19.18
C ARG A 5 -1.36 -10.27 17.91
N ILE A 6 -1.18 -9.36 16.96
CA ILE A 6 -1.94 -9.35 15.69
C ILE A 6 -0.94 -9.29 14.53
N ALA A 7 -1.04 -10.26 13.62
CA ALA A 7 -0.30 -10.26 12.38
C ALA A 7 -1.19 -9.73 11.24
N VAL A 8 -0.66 -8.80 10.45
CA VAL A 8 -1.27 -8.32 9.21
C VAL A 8 -0.42 -8.82 8.03
N ILE A 9 -1.04 -9.55 7.10
CA ILE A 9 -0.35 -10.13 5.95
C ILE A 9 -0.61 -9.26 4.71
N GLY A 10 0.47 -8.70 4.16
CA GLY A 10 0.48 -7.72 3.08
C GLY A 10 0.49 -6.28 3.62
N ALA A 11 1.38 -5.47 3.07
CA ALA A 11 1.52 -4.04 3.32
C ALA A 11 1.18 -3.20 2.07
N GLY A 12 0.21 -3.67 1.27
CA GLY A 12 -0.53 -2.81 0.36
C GLY A 12 -1.50 -1.88 1.09
N ILE A 13 -2.26 -1.09 0.34
CA ILE A 13 -3.19 -0.09 0.89
C ILE A 13 -4.13 -0.66 1.97
N MET A 14 -4.69 -1.85 1.74
CA MET A 14 -5.59 -2.50 2.71
C MET A 14 -4.89 -2.89 4.01
N GLY A 15 -3.67 -3.42 3.91
CA GLY A 15 -2.88 -3.83 5.08
C GLY A 15 -2.44 -2.62 5.91
N ILE A 16 -1.98 -1.56 5.26
CA ILE A 16 -1.62 -0.30 5.92
C ILE A 16 -2.84 0.35 6.58
N SER A 17 -4.00 0.38 5.90
CA SER A 17 -5.24 0.88 6.49
C SER A 17 -5.66 0.07 7.73
N ALA A 18 -5.54 -1.26 7.68
CA ALA A 18 -5.82 -2.13 8.83
C ALA A 18 -4.84 -1.85 9.98
N LEU A 19 -3.54 -1.76 9.71
CA LEU A 19 -2.52 -1.42 10.71
C LEU A 19 -2.81 -0.08 11.39
N ARG A 20 -3.13 0.96 10.60
CA ARG A 20 -3.46 2.28 11.12
C ARG A 20 -4.61 2.19 12.12
N ARG A 21 -5.71 1.53 11.75
CA ARG A 21 -6.87 1.38 12.63
C ARG A 21 -6.54 0.56 13.88
N LEU A 22 -5.83 -0.55 13.72
CA LEU A 22 -5.42 -1.40 14.86
C LEU A 22 -4.49 -0.66 15.82
N SER A 23 -3.63 0.23 15.33
CA SER A 23 -2.67 1.00 16.12
C SER A 23 -3.30 2.04 17.06
N GLU A 24 -4.59 2.35 16.86
CA GLU A 24 -5.39 3.17 17.77
C GLU A 24 -5.54 2.49 19.14
N ASN A 25 -5.50 1.15 19.19
CA ASN A 25 -5.53 0.40 20.44
C ASN A 25 -4.11 0.02 20.91
N LYS A 26 -3.64 0.71 21.96
CA LYS A 26 -2.29 0.50 22.53
C LYS A 26 -2.07 -0.85 23.23
N LYS A 27 -3.10 -1.70 23.34
CA LYS A 27 -2.99 -3.06 23.91
C LYS A 27 -2.65 -4.13 22.86
N PHE A 28 -2.52 -3.73 21.60
CA PHE A 28 -2.19 -4.63 20.50
C PHE A 28 -0.71 -4.50 20.14
N LEU A 29 -0.02 -5.64 20.08
CA LEU A 29 1.30 -5.74 19.48
C LEU A 29 1.13 -6.17 18.02
N LEU A 30 1.42 -5.25 17.11
CA LEU A 30 1.18 -5.43 15.68
C LEU A 30 2.47 -5.86 14.97
N THR A 31 2.35 -6.81 14.05
CA THR A 31 3.42 -7.17 13.12
C THR A 31 2.85 -7.25 11.72
N CYS A 32 3.50 -6.60 10.76
CA CYS A 32 3.12 -6.69 9.35
C CYS A 32 4.16 -7.50 8.58
N PHE A 33 3.69 -8.39 7.71
CA PHE A 33 4.54 -9.15 6.81
C PHE A 33 4.24 -8.76 5.37
N GLU A 34 5.22 -8.20 4.66
CA GLU A 34 5.16 -7.91 3.24
C GLU A 34 6.16 -8.80 2.50
N ARG A 35 5.75 -9.35 1.37
CA ARG A 35 6.60 -10.18 0.52
C ARG A 35 7.45 -9.31 -0.40
N ASN A 36 6.87 -8.25 -0.94
CA ASN A 36 7.56 -7.30 -1.80
C ASN A 36 8.74 -6.66 -1.06
N TYR A 37 9.69 -6.10 -1.81
CA TYR A 37 10.86 -5.45 -1.21
C TYR A 37 10.51 -4.13 -0.51
N ASP A 38 9.33 -3.56 -0.80
CA ASP A 38 8.82 -2.33 -0.23
C ASP A 38 7.29 -2.39 -0.09
N LEU A 39 6.71 -1.39 0.58
CA LEU A 39 5.29 -1.22 0.83
C LEU A 39 4.54 -0.78 -0.45
N GLY A 40 3.21 -0.74 -0.37
CA GLY A 40 2.36 -0.20 -1.46
C GLY A 40 1.65 -1.29 -2.29
N GLY A 41 2.09 -2.55 -2.19
CA GLY A 41 1.40 -3.70 -2.78
C GLY A 41 1.29 -3.57 -4.30
N LEU A 42 0.07 -3.51 -4.84
CA LEU A 42 -0.15 -3.34 -6.29
C LEU A 42 0.38 -2.02 -6.85
N TRP A 43 0.56 -1.00 -6.00
CA TRP A 43 1.06 0.31 -6.41
C TRP A 43 2.58 0.39 -6.51
N LEU A 44 3.29 -0.65 -6.05
CA LEU A 44 4.75 -0.72 -6.16
C LEU A 44 5.14 -1.01 -7.61
N TYR A 45 5.53 0.02 -8.35
CA TYR A 45 5.94 -0.11 -9.75
C TYR A 45 7.28 -0.84 -9.90
N THR A 46 7.38 -1.66 -10.95
CA THR A 46 8.64 -2.26 -11.40
C THR A 46 8.57 -2.51 -12.90
N ASP A 47 9.70 -2.31 -13.59
CA ASP A 47 9.86 -2.70 -15.00
C ASP A 47 10.15 -4.20 -15.16
N GLN A 48 10.37 -4.94 -14.07
CA GLN A 48 10.60 -6.38 -14.10
C GLN A 48 9.29 -7.12 -14.38
N THR A 49 9.37 -8.24 -15.10
CA THR A 49 8.24 -9.12 -15.40
C THR A 49 8.49 -10.52 -14.86
N ASP A 50 7.40 -11.27 -14.63
CA ASP A 50 7.38 -12.64 -14.12
C ASP A 50 7.93 -12.81 -12.69
N ASN A 51 9.24 -12.67 -12.50
CA ASN A 51 9.91 -12.89 -11.21
C ASN A 51 10.84 -11.73 -10.85
N ASP A 52 10.94 -11.45 -9.55
CA ASP A 52 11.88 -10.48 -9.01
C ASP A 52 13.32 -11.02 -8.93
N VAL A 53 14.25 -10.19 -8.44
CA VAL A 53 15.68 -10.53 -8.25
C VAL A 53 15.92 -11.72 -7.30
N TYR A 54 14.90 -12.15 -6.55
CA TYR A 54 14.94 -13.30 -5.63
C TYR A 54 14.18 -14.52 -6.19
N GLY A 55 13.74 -14.48 -7.45
CA GLY A 55 12.99 -15.56 -8.10
C GLY A 55 11.53 -15.69 -7.65
N ARG A 56 10.97 -14.65 -7.03
CA ARG A 56 9.57 -14.65 -6.55
C ARG A 56 8.68 -13.98 -7.58
N LYS A 57 7.46 -14.51 -7.77
CA LYS A 57 6.50 -13.89 -8.69
C LYS A 57 6.23 -12.43 -8.35
N ILE A 58 6.28 -11.57 -9.36
CA ILE A 58 5.93 -10.16 -9.22
C ILE A 58 4.42 -10.04 -9.06
N ASN A 59 4.00 -9.39 -7.97
CA ASN A 59 2.58 -9.21 -7.65
C ASN A 59 2.01 -7.87 -8.14
N SER A 60 2.87 -6.93 -8.56
CA SER A 60 2.43 -5.64 -9.07
C SER A 60 1.78 -5.79 -10.44
N ALA A 61 0.62 -5.16 -10.61
CA ALA A 61 -0.08 -5.08 -11.89
C ALA A 61 0.12 -3.71 -12.56
N MET A 62 1.01 -2.88 -12.01
CA MET A 62 1.28 -1.55 -12.51
C MET A 62 2.01 -1.61 -13.85
N TYR A 63 1.70 -0.68 -14.74
CA TYR A 63 2.39 -0.54 -16.02
C TYR A 63 2.81 0.92 -16.25
N SER A 64 3.75 1.11 -17.18
CA SER A 64 4.29 2.43 -17.49
C SER A 64 3.17 3.39 -17.91
N ASN A 65 3.20 4.61 -17.36
CA ASN A 65 2.21 5.66 -17.58
C ASN A 65 0.77 5.34 -17.13
N LEU A 66 0.57 4.37 -16.23
CA LEU A 66 -0.74 4.18 -15.61
C LEU A 66 -1.20 5.48 -14.92
N GLN A 67 -2.44 5.87 -15.21
CA GLN A 67 -3.19 6.90 -14.50
C GLN A 67 -4.33 6.26 -13.73
N THR A 68 -4.70 6.87 -12.60
CA THR A 68 -5.86 6.40 -11.85
C THR A 68 -7.12 6.49 -12.70
N ASN A 69 -8.01 5.51 -12.54
CA ASN A 69 -9.34 5.54 -13.15
C ASN A 69 -10.39 6.24 -12.26
N ARG A 70 -9.98 6.74 -11.10
CA ARG A 70 -10.81 7.51 -10.17
C ARG A 70 -10.12 8.82 -9.79
N PRO A 71 -10.89 9.88 -9.52
CA PRO A 71 -10.33 11.15 -9.09
C PRO A 71 -9.68 11.05 -7.70
N LYS A 72 -8.62 11.83 -7.45
CA LYS A 72 -7.82 11.83 -6.21
C LYS A 72 -8.69 12.00 -4.96
N GLN A 73 -9.76 12.79 -5.05
CA GLN A 73 -10.69 13.06 -3.95
C GLN A 73 -11.44 11.81 -3.48
N LEU A 74 -11.64 10.82 -4.37
CA LEU A 74 -12.25 9.54 -4.03
C LEU A 74 -11.22 8.47 -3.63
N MET A 75 -9.93 8.76 -3.79
CA MET A 75 -8.83 7.83 -3.48
C MET A 75 -8.08 8.21 -2.19
N GLN A 76 -8.14 9.48 -1.78
CA GLN A 76 -7.50 9.95 -0.54
C GLN A 76 -8.02 9.20 0.69
N LEU A 77 -7.14 9.01 1.66
CA LEU A 77 -7.49 8.38 2.93
C LEU A 77 -8.04 9.42 3.91
N GLU A 78 -8.95 9.01 4.78
CA GLU A 78 -9.44 9.85 5.86
C GLU A 78 -8.28 10.34 6.74
N GLY A 79 -8.17 11.66 6.95
CA GLY A 79 -7.06 12.26 7.70
C GLY A 79 -5.69 12.21 6.99
N PHE A 80 -5.65 11.82 5.71
CA PHE A 80 -4.47 11.85 4.84
C PHE A 80 -4.88 12.35 3.44
N PRO A 81 -5.23 13.65 3.31
CA PRO A 81 -5.60 14.22 2.02
C PRO A 81 -4.40 14.19 1.06
N MET A 82 -4.69 14.06 -0.24
CA MET A 82 -3.65 14.23 -1.27
C MET A 82 -3.37 15.72 -1.51
N ASP A 83 -2.14 16.06 -1.91
CA ASP A 83 -1.72 17.44 -2.16
C ASP A 83 -2.64 18.17 -3.13
N GLU A 84 -2.83 19.48 -2.93
CA GLU A 84 -3.70 20.31 -3.77
C GLU A 84 -3.22 20.33 -5.24
N ASP A 85 -1.90 20.37 -5.45
CA ASP A 85 -1.27 20.36 -6.77
C ASP A 85 -1.27 18.99 -7.47
N CYS A 86 -1.63 17.92 -6.75
CA CYS A 86 -1.79 16.60 -7.36
C CYS A 86 -2.87 16.66 -8.47
N PRO A 87 -2.62 16.16 -9.68
CA PRO A 87 -3.65 16.09 -10.72
C PRO A 87 -4.89 15.35 -10.24
N THR A 88 -6.06 15.67 -10.82
CA THR A 88 -7.32 14.97 -10.50
C THR A 88 -7.18 13.46 -10.72
N PHE A 89 -6.48 13.04 -11.78
CA PHE A 89 -6.18 11.63 -12.07
C PHE A 89 -4.65 11.43 -12.04
N PRO A 90 -4.06 11.19 -10.86
CA PRO A 90 -2.62 11.07 -10.72
C PRO A 90 -2.05 9.87 -11.49
N THR A 91 -0.77 9.95 -11.81
CA THR A 91 -0.03 8.81 -12.38
C THR A 91 0.48 7.90 -11.27
N GLN A 92 0.84 6.67 -11.61
CA GLN A 92 1.44 5.71 -10.68
C GLN A 92 2.69 6.22 -9.94
N ARG A 93 3.40 7.20 -10.51
CA ARG A 93 4.60 7.80 -9.91
C ARG A 93 4.33 8.71 -8.70
N MET A 94 3.06 9.00 -8.43
CA MET A 94 2.63 9.90 -7.36
C MET A 94 2.20 9.12 -6.10
N PHE A 95 2.49 7.82 -6.04
CA PHE A 95 2.18 6.90 -4.95
C PHE A 95 3.43 6.20 -4.44
#